data_AF-A0A7I8KLK8-F1
#
_entry.id   AF-A0A7I8KLK8-F1
#
_cell.length_a   1.000
_cell.length_b   1.000
_cell.length_c   1.000
_cell.angle_alpha   90.00
_cell.angle_beta   90.00
_cell.angle_gamma   90.00
#
_symmetry.space_group_name_H-M   'P 1'
#
loop_
_entity.id
_entity.type
_entity.pdbx_description
1 polymer ?
#
loop_
_entity_poly.entity_id
_entity_poly.type
_entity_poly.pdbx_seq_one_letter_code
_entity_poly.pdbx_strand_id
1 'polypeptide(L)'
;MQNIYNALSSAGLANQIKVSTVVDMGILGQSYPPSAGKFTASSKRFLTPIVGFLTRTGAPLLANVYPYFSYIGNQRDISLDYALFTSPGTVVTDGRFVYQNLFDAILDSVQAAL
;
A
#
# COMPACT_ATOMS: atom_id res chain seq x y z
N MET A 1 -14.85 -12.39 -1.12
CA MET A 1 -13.61 -12.97 -1.69
C MET A 1 -13.69 -14.49 -1.80
N GLN A 2 -13.92 -15.23 -0.71
CA GLN A 2 -13.88 -16.70 -0.72
C GLN A 2 -14.82 -17.37 -1.74
N ASN A 3 -16.09 -16.96 -1.84
CA ASN A 3 -17.05 -17.58 -2.77
C ASN A 3 -16.64 -17.40 -4.25
N ILE A 4 -16.12 -16.22 -4.60
CA ILE A 4 -15.62 -15.92 -5.96
C ILE A 4 -14.41 -16.80 -6.27
N TYR A 5 -13.47 -16.93 -5.33
CA TYR A 5 -12.32 -17.80 -5.49
C TYR A 5 -12.72 -19.26 -5.63
N ASN A 6 -13.67 -19.75 -4.83
CA ASN A 6 -14.15 -21.12 -4.92
C ASN A 6 -14.76 -21.40 -6.31
N ALA A 7 -15.58 -20.50 -6.83
CA ALA A 7 -16.16 -20.63 -8.17
C ALA A 7 -15.08 -20.68 -9.26
N LEU A 8 -14.09 -19.78 -9.20
CA LEU A 8 -12.95 -19.78 -10.12
C LEU A 8 -12.09 -21.05 -9.99
N SER A 9 -11.89 -21.53 -8.77
CA SER A 9 -11.15 -22.77 -8.50
C SER A 9 -11.86 -23.99 -9.07
N SER A 10 -13.18 -24.09 -8.89
CA SER A 10 -14.00 -25.17 -9.46
C SER A 10 -13.99 -25.15 -11.00
N ALA A 11 -13.81 -23.98 -11.61
CA ALA A 11 -13.65 -23.83 -13.06
C ALA A 11 -12.20 -24.02 -13.56
N GLY A 12 -11.22 -24.29 -12.69
CA GLY A 12 -9.81 -24.40 -13.06
C GLY A 12 -9.13 -23.06 -13.40
N LEU A 13 -9.75 -21.93 -13.04
CA LEU A 13 -9.31 -20.58 -13.42
C LEU A 13 -8.58 -19.83 -12.29
N ALA A 14 -8.53 -20.35 -11.06
CA ALA A 14 -7.97 -19.65 -9.90
C ALA A 14 -6.47 -19.27 -10.00
N ASN A 15 -5.73 -19.90 -10.91
CA ASN A 15 -4.33 -19.54 -11.19
C ASN A 15 -4.18 -18.43 -12.22
N GLN A 16 -5.20 -18.20 -13.05
CA GLN A 16 -5.21 -17.16 -14.09
C GLN A 16 -5.95 -15.91 -13.63
N ILE A 17 -7.06 -16.08 -12.89
CA ILE A 17 -7.90 -14.97 -12.40
C ILE A 17 -7.77 -14.91 -10.88
N LYS A 18 -7.00 -13.93 -10.40
CA LYS A 18 -6.77 -13.72 -8.95
C LYS A 18 -7.88 -12.87 -8.35
N VAL A 19 -8.42 -13.33 -7.22
CA VAL A 19 -9.39 -12.56 -6.44
C VAL A 19 -8.65 -11.68 -5.45
N SER A 20 -8.80 -10.37 -5.60
CA SER A 20 -8.23 -9.37 -4.69
C SER A 20 -9.32 -8.42 -4.17
N THR A 21 -8.88 -7.41 -3.43
CA THR A 21 -9.66 -6.23 -3.06
C THR A 21 -8.76 -5.00 -3.21
N VAL A 22 -9.37 -3.83 -3.32
CA VAL A 22 -8.66 -2.55 -3.35
C VAL A 22 -8.81 -1.79 -2.03
N VAL A 23 -7.76 -1.11 -1.60
CA VAL A 23 -7.73 -0.25 -0.42
C VAL A 23 -7.21 1.15 -0.78
N ASP A 24 -7.61 2.16 -0.01
CA ASP A 24 -7.00 3.50 -0.05
C ASP A 24 -5.98 3.71 1.08
N MET A 25 -5.26 4.83 1.05
CA MET A 25 -4.17 5.11 1.99
C MET A 25 -4.64 5.45 3.41
N GLY A 26 -5.94 5.65 3.64
CA GLY A 26 -6.53 5.84 4.97
C GLY A 26 -6.43 4.60 5.87
N ILE A 27 -5.97 3.46 5.32
CA ILE A 27 -5.67 2.28 6.12
C ILE A 27 -4.45 2.45 7.03
N LEU A 28 -3.55 3.37 6.73
CA LEU A 28 -2.31 3.59 7.47
C LEU A 28 -2.53 4.53 8.66
N GLY A 29 -2.08 4.13 9.84
CA GLY A 29 -2.03 4.98 11.04
C GLY A 29 -0.66 5.61 11.27
N GLN A 30 0.41 4.92 10.83
CA GLN A 30 1.78 5.44 10.79
C GLN A 30 2.34 5.16 9.39
N SER A 31 2.95 6.16 8.77
CA SER A 31 3.54 6.08 7.42
C SER A 31 4.86 6.86 7.28
N TYR A 32 5.40 7.37 8.39
CA TYR A 32 6.71 8.04 8.40
C TYR A 32 7.56 7.60 9.61
N PRO A 33 8.84 7.24 9.39
CA PRO A 33 9.41 6.94 8.08
C PRO A 33 8.72 5.70 7.46
N PRO A 34 8.87 5.43 6.15
CA PRO A 34 8.14 4.33 5.50
C PRO A 34 8.29 2.95 6.16
N SER A 35 9.47 2.61 6.69
CA SER A 35 9.74 1.38 7.44
C SER A 35 8.93 1.23 8.72
N ALA A 36 8.37 2.32 9.25
CA ALA A 36 7.48 2.33 10.40
C ALA A 36 6.00 2.20 10.03
N GLY A 37 5.71 1.92 8.75
CA GLY A 37 4.36 1.71 8.21
C GLY A 37 3.53 0.75 9.06
N LYS A 38 2.35 1.20 9.51
CA LYS A 38 1.41 0.39 10.31
C LYS A 38 -0.03 0.72 9.95
N PHE A 39 -0.87 -0.31 9.86
CA PHE A 39 -2.31 -0.12 9.78
C PHE A 39 -2.87 0.54 11.04
N THR A 40 -3.93 1.32 10.87
CA THR A 40 -4.78 1.73 12.00
C THR A 40 -5.36 0.50 12.70
N ALA A 41 -5.76 0.63 13.98
CA ALA A 41 -6.36 -0.49 14.71
C ALA A 41 -7.66 -1.00 14.05
N SER A 42 -8.47 -0.10 13.51
CA SER A 42 -9.69 -0.44 12.76
C SER A 42 -9.35 -1.18 11.47
N SER A 43 -8.39 -0.70 10.69
CA SER A 43 -7.97 -1.33 9.44
C SER A 43 -7.34 -2.70 9.64
N LYS A 44 -6.48 -2.84 10.66
CA LYS A 44 -5.86 -4.11 11.01
C LYS A 44 -6.88 -5.21 11.25
N ARG A 45 -8.03 -4.89 11.89
CA ARG A 45 -9.08 -5.88 12.21
C ARG A 45 -9.64 -6.57 10.97
N PHE A 46 -9.84 -5.85 9.86
CA PHE A 46 -10.38 -6.44 8.63
C PHE A 46 -9.30 -6.79 7.61
N LEU A 47 -8.15 -6.11 7.60
CA LEU A 47 -7.05 -6.43 6.68
C LEU A 47 -6.32 -7.72 7.05
N THR A 48 -6.17 -8.04 8.34
CA THR A 48 -5.50 -9.29 8.75
C THR A 48 -6.08 -10.54 8.08
N PRO A 49 -7.40 -10.82 8.14
CA PRO A 49 -7.97 -11.98 7.44
C PRO A 49 -7.93 -11.85 5.91
N ILE A 50 -7.97 -10.63 5.35
CA ILE A 50 -7.84 -10.40 3.90
C ILE A 50 -6.44 -10.77 3.43
N VAL A 51 -5.39 -10.26 4.09
CA VAL A 51 -3.98 -10.59 3.79
C VAL A 51 -3.76 -12.10 3.91
N GLY A 52 -4.29 -12.74 4.96
CA GLY A 52 -4.24 -14.19 5.09
C GLY A 52 -4.90 -14.95 3.94
N PHE A 53 -6.01 -14.45 3.39
CA PHE A 53 -6.65 -15.00 2.19
C PHE A 53 -5.79 -14.79 0.93
N LEU A 54 -5.24 -13.59 0.75
CA LEU A 54 -4.40 -13.23 -0.40
C LEU A 54 -3.13 -14.07 -0.44
N THR A 55 -2.43 -14.21 0.69
CA THR A 55 -1.23 -15.05 0.81
C THR A 55 -1.53 -16.52 0.48
N ARG A 56 -2.63 -17.07 1.01
CA ARG A 56 -3.04 -18.47 0.72
C ARG A 56 -3.39 -18.72 -0.75
N THR A 57 -3.86 -17.70 -1.46
CA THR A 57 -4.32 -17.82 -2.86
C THR A 57 -3.31 -17.29 -3.88
N GLY A 58 -2.18 -16.77 -3.41
CA GLY A 58 -1.15 -16.13 -4.23
C GLY A 58 -1.69 -14.92 -5.01
N ALA A 59 -2.60 -14.16 -4.40
CA ALA A 59 -3.18 -12.94 -4.98
C ALA A 59 -2.52 -11.70 -4.37
N PRO A 60 -2.34 -10.61 -5.14
CA PRO A 60 -1.80 -9.35 -4.60
C PRO A 60 -2.88 -8.61 -3.80
N LEU A 61 -2.47 -7.65 -2.95
CA LEU A 61 -3.36 -6.58 -2.48
C LEU A 61 -3.29 -5.43 -3.49
N LEU A 62 -4.44 -4.86 -3.89
CA LEU A 62 -4.47 -3.67 -4.75
C LEU A 62 -4.60 -2.42 -3.88
N ALA A 63 -3.89 -1.36 -4.24
CA ALA A 63 -3.86 -0.12 -3.48
C ALA A 63 -4.01 1.10 -4.40
N ASN A 64 -4.89 2.03 -4.00
CA ASN A 64 -5.04 3.32 -4.64
C ASN A 64 -4.05 4.31 -4.02
N VAL A 65 -2.92 4.54 -4.68
CA VAL A 65 -1.83 5.39 -4.19
C VAL A 65 -1.87 6.75 -4.89
N TYR A 66 -2.03 7.83 -4.13
CA TYR A 66 -2.14 9.20 -4.66
C TYR A 66 -1.22 10.18 -3.91
N PRO A 67 0.01 10.42 -4.41
CA PRO A 67 0.91 11.42 -3.83
C PRO A 67 0.27 12.82 -3.72
N TYR A 68 -0.62 13.16 -4.66
CA TYR A 68 -1.34 14.43 -4.69
C TYR A 68 -2.09 14.74 -3.38
N PHE A 69 -2.83 13.78 -2.81
CA PHE A 69 -3.62 14.02 -1.59
C PHE A 69 -2.73 14.25 -0.37
N SER A 70 -1.59 13.55 -0.29
CA SER A 70 -0.58 13.81 0.74
C SER A 70 0.03 15.20 0.59
N TYR A 71 0.37 15.62 -0.64
CA TYR A 71 0.87 16.96 -0.92
C TYR A 71 -0.12 18.06 -0.51
N ILE A 72 -1.35 18.05 -1.01
CA ILE A 72 -2.32 19.11 -0.66
C ILE A 72 -2.72 19.08 0.83
N GLY A 73 -2.62 17.91 1.47
CA GLY A 73 -2.89 17.75 2.90
C GLY A 73 -1.74 18.20 3.81
N ASN A 74 -0.51 18.30 3.30
CA ASN A 74 0.64 18.78 4.06
C ASN A 74 1.69 19.47 3.17
N GLN A 75 1.32 20.59 2.55
CA GLN A 75 2.22 21.37 1.68
C GLN A 75 3.42 21.98 2.43
N ARG A 76 3.38 22.01 3.77
CA ARG A 76 4.47 22.50 4.61
C ARG A 76 5.66 21.55 4.62
N ASP A 77 5.39 20.25 4.76
CA ASP A 77 6.44 19.22 4.89
C ASP A 77 6.62 18.38 3.63
N ILE A 78 5.63 18.38 2.72
CA ILE A 78 5.68 17.64 1.45
C ILE A 78 5.81 18.66 0.32
N SER A 79 6.97 18.68 -0.34
CA SER A 79 7.20 19.53 -1.50
C SER A 79 6.45 19.00 -2.74
N LEU A 80 6.13 19.90 -3.67
CA LEU A 80 5.52 19.53 -4.95
C LEU A 80 6.46 18.61 -5.74
N ASP A 81 7.77 18.90 -5.75
CA ASP A 81 8.76 18.10 -6.46
C ASP A 81 8.84 16.65 -5.93
N TYR A 82 8.61 16.45 -4.64
CA TYR A 82 8.57 15.11 -4.05
C TYR A 82 7.34 14.32 -4.51
N ALA A 83 6.19 14.99 -4.63
CA ALA A 83 4.97 14.39 -5.14
C ALA A 83 4.96 14.13 -6.66
N LEU A 84 5.75 14.90 -7.43
CA LEU A 84 5.80 14.84 -8.90
C LEU A 84 7.01 14.08 -9.47
N PHE A 85 7.78 13.38 -8.64
CA PHE A 85 9.00 12.64 -9.05
C PHE A 85 10.13 13.53 -9.61
N THR A 86 10.13 14.83 -9.28
CA THR A 86 11.11 15.82 -9.79
C THR A 86 12.10 16.30 -8.73
N SER A 87 12.14 15.67 -7.55
CA SER A 87 13.08 16.05 -6.49
C SER A 87 14.54 15.90 -6.94
N PRO A 88 15.41 16.88 -6.69
CA PRO A 88 16.79 16.89 -7.20
C PRO A 88 17.71 15.84 -6.53
N GLY A 89 17.22 15.17 -5.49
CA GLY A 89 17.94 14.13 -4.77
C GLY A 89 17.06 13.45 -3.73
N THR A 90 17.68 12.71 -2.81
CA THR A 90 16.99 12.02 -1.72
C THR A 90 16.22 13.02 -0.84
N VAL A 91 14.93 12.73 -0.61
CA VAL A 91 14.05 13.51 0.28
C VAL A 91 13.93 12.85 1.65
N VAL A 92 13.81 11.52 1.67
CA VAL A 92 13.74 10.74 2.92
C VAL A 92 14.84 9.68 2.93
N THR A 93 15.60 9.63 4.02
CA THR A 93 16.54 8.54 4.33
C THR A 93 15.98 7.73 5.49
N ASP A 94 15.74 6.45 5.26
CA ASP A 94 15.11 5.52 6.20
C ASP A 94 16.00 4.28 6.37
N GLY A 95 16.98 4.40 7.28
CA GLY A 95 18.04 3.41 7.43
C GLY A 95 18.85 3.27 6.14
N ARG A 96 18.71 2.12 5.46
CA ARG A 96 19.37 1.85 4.17
C ARG A 96 18.51 2.21 2.95
N PHE A 97 17.26 2.56 3.15
CA PHE A 97 16.33 2.92 2.08
C PHE A 97 16.35 4.42 1.86
N VAL A 98 16.29 4.84 0.60
CA VAL A 98 16.27 6.26 0.21
C VAL A 98 15.10 6.50 -0.72
N TYR A 99 14.34 7.55 -0.45
CA TYR A 99 13.16 7.90 -1.24
C TYR A 99 13.38 9.27 -1.87
N GLN A 100 13.36 9.30 -3.21
CA GLN A 100 13.40 10.52 -4.02
C GLN A 100 12.00 11.00 -4.40
N ASN A 101 11.00 10.12 -4.34
CA ASN A 101 9.62 10.45 -4.66
C ASN A 101 8.66 9.90 -3.60
N LEU A 102 7.52 10.58 -3.47
CA LEU A 102 6.53 10.29 -2.45
C LEU A 102 5.75 9.01 -2.73
N PHE A 103 5.62 8.62 -4.01
CA PHE A 103 4.92 7.38 -4.37
C PHE A 103 5.61 6.17 -3.76
N ASP A 104 6.93 6.05 -3.91
CA ASP A 104 7.72 4.96 -3.34
C ASP A 104 7.61 4.92 -1.82
N ALA A 105 7.68 6.09 -1.17
CA ALA A 105 7.55 6.19 0.29
C ALA A 105 6.17 5.76 0.80
N ILE A 106 5.10 6.11 0.08
CA ILE A 106 3.75 5.66 0.42
C ILE A 106 3.61 4.14 0.19
N LEU A 107 4.11 3.64 -0.94
CA LEU A 107 4.06 2.22 -1.28
C LEU A 107 4.79 1.37 -0.24
N ASP A 108 6.01 1.75 0.15
CA ASP A 108 6.79 1.02 1.15
C ASP A 108 6.20 1.12 2.55
N SER A 109 5.45 2.19 2.85
CA SER A 109 4.65 2.27 4.08
C SER A 109 3.53 1.22 4.11
N VAL A 110 2.88 0.95 2.97
CA VAL A 110 1.90 -0.13 2.86
C VAL A 110 2.61 -1.48 3.00
N GLN A 111 3.76 -1.65 2.36
CA GLN A 111 4.54 -2.88 2.41
C GLN A 111 5.04 -3.19 3.83
N ALA A 112 5.49 -2.19 4.59
CA ALA A 112 5.92 -2.36 5.97
C ALA A 112 4.76 -2.71 6.93
N ALA A 113 3.53 -2.29 6.59
CA ALA A 113 2.34 -2.57 7.39
C ALA A 113 1.77 -3.99 7.18
N LEU A 114 2.06 -4.62 6.04
CA LEU A 114 1.63 -5.97 5.66
C LEU A 114 2.40 -7.07 6.41
#